data_AF-M5C5N2-F1
#
_entry.id   AF-M5C5N2-F1
#
_cell.length_a   1.000
_cell.length_b   1.000
_cell.length_c   1.000
_cell.angle_alpha   90.00
_cell.angle_beta   90.00
_cell.angle_gamma   90.00
#
_symmetry.space_group_name_H-M   'P 1'
#
loop_
_entity.id
_entity.type
_entity.pdbx_description
1 polymer ?
#
loop_
_entity_poly.entity_id
_entity_poly.type
_entity_poly.pdbx_seq_one_letter_code
_entity_poly.pdbx_strand_id
1 'polypeptide(L)'
;MLAKKLKRMIRQPRPVGTDKVTYGMPSTHSAAITFYAVYIMLAANLLPIHPAWHFPSSPYVRVIPSVISLPWATGVSLSRVGLHHHTMSQVGAGCLLGAITAGVWFKLWIMGLNQWGAVAETGLHNLLGF
;
A
#
# COMPACT_ATOMS: atom_id res chain seq x y z
N MET A 1 -6.89 7.43 -4.10
CA MET A 1 -7.90 7.98 -5.05
C MET A 1 -8.30 7.00 -6.16
N LEU A 2 -7.39 6.14 -6.64
CA LEU A 2 -7.66 5.13 -7.67
C LEU A 2 -8.81 4.15 -7.33
N ALA A 3 -8.78 3.55 -6.13
CA ALA A 3 -9.83 2.64 -5.68
C ALA A 3 -11.22 3.29 -5.57
N LYS A 4 -11.29 4.61 -5.29
CA LYS A 4 -12.57 5.35 -5.27
C LYS A 4 -13.12 5.57 -6.68
N LYS A 5 -12.25 5.82 -7.67
CA LYS A 5 -12.65 5.91 -9.09
C LYS A 5 -13.13 4.55 -9.60
N LEU A 6 -12.38 3.48 -9.30
CA LEU A 6 -12.74 2.12 -9.72
C LEU A 6 -14.08 1.66 -9.12
N LYS A 7 -14.36 2.02 -7.86
CA LYS A 7 -15.66 1.79 -7.22
C LYS A 7 -16.84 2.37 -8.01
N ARG A 8 -16.68 3.56 -8.55
CA ARG A 8 -17.73 4.25 -9.33
C ARG A 8 -17.91 3.67 -10.72
N MET A 9 -16.90 2.97 -11.25
CA MET A 9 -16.96 2.26 -12.53
C MET A 9 -17.60 0.88 -12.40
N ILE A 10 -17.16 0.08 -11.41
CA ILE A 10 -17.64 -1.31 -11.24
C ILE A 10 -19.05 -1.36 -10.64
N ARG A 11 -19.37 -0.42 -9.73
CA ARG A 11 -20.69 -0.28 -9.10
C ARG A 11 -21.24 -1.55 -8.43
N GLN A 12 -20.37 -2.48 -8.01
CA GLN A 12 -20.83 -3.71 -7.36
C GLN A 12 -21.46 -3.40 -5.98
N PRO A 13 -22.65 -3.94 -5.68
CA PRO A 13 -23.28 -3.80 -4.38
C PRO A 13 -22.46 -4.49 -3.27
N ARG A 14 -22.62 -4.02 -2.03
CA ARG A 14 -22.06 -4.66 -0.84
C ARG A 14 -22.93 -5.87 -0.40
N PRO A 15 -22.46 -6.73 0.52
CA PRO A 15 -23.29 -7.79 1.09
C PRO A 15 -24.62 -7.25 1.66
N VAL A 16 -25.67 -8.08 1.62
CA VAL A 16 -26.99 -7.74 2.18
C VAL A 16 -26.85 -7.52 3.69
N GLY A 17 -27.42 -6.43 4.24
CA GLY A 17 -27.36 -6.11 5.67
C GLY A 17 -26.28 -5.09 6.10
N THR A 18 -25.66 -4.37 5.16
CA THR A 18 -24.75 -3.26 5.49
C THR A 18 -25.41 -1.89 5.34
N ASP A 19 -25.27 -1.04 6.37
CA ASP A 19 -25.77 0.35 6.36
C ASP A 19 -25.03 1.29 5.38
N LYS A 20 -24.01 0.80 4.66
CA LYS A 20 -23.18 1.64 3.78
C LYS A 20 -23.70 1.64 2.35
N VAL A 21 -24.23 2.78 1.91
CA VAL A 21 -24.75 3.05 0.54
C VAL A 21 -23.67 3.09 -0.57
N THR A 22 -22.39 2.97 -0.21
CA THR A 22 -21.28 3.03 -1.19
C THR A 22 -20.96 1.68 -1.82
N TYR A 23 -20.49 1.68 -3.08
CA TYR A 23 -20.06 0.46 -3.77
C TYR A 23 -18.95 -0.32 -3.04
N GLY A 24 -19.05 -1.64 -3.11
CA GLY A 24 -18.23 -2.58 -2.33
C GLY A 24 -16.89 -2.95 -2.99
N MET A 25 -16.81 -2.92 -4.32
CA MET A 25 -15.62 -3.39 -5.04
C MET A 25 -14.79 -2.25 -5.65
N PRO A 26 -13.45 -2.26 -5.52
CA PRO A 26 -12.66 -3.12 -4.62
C PRO A 26 -12.70 -2.63 -3.16
N SER A 27 -12.39 -3.50 -2.21
CA SER A 27 -12.19 -3.08 -0.81
C SER A 27 -11.03 -2.08 -0.72
N THR A 28 -11.34 -0.83 -0.35
CA THR A 28 -10.31 0.23 -0.26
C THR A 28 -9.35 0.00 0.90
N HIS A 29 -9.82 -0.59 2.00
CA HIS A 29 -8.96 -0.95 3.14
C HIS A 29 -7.98 -2.05 2.73
N SER A 30 -8.46 -3.10 2.06
CA SER A 30 -7.62 -4.19 1.55
C SER A 30 -6.60 -3.67 0.52
N ALA A 31 -7.03 -2.80 -0.41
CA ALA A 31 -6.10 -2.19 -1.37
C ALA A 31 -5.01 -1.35 -0.70
N ALA A 32 -5.36 -0.53 0.29
CA ALA A 32 -4.38 0.30 1.00
C ALA A 32 -3.40 -0.54 1.82
N ILE A 33 -3.90 -1.49 2.63
CA ILE A 33 -3.02 -2.26 3.52
C ILE A 33 -2.12 -3.22 2.73
N THR A 34 -2.61 -3.82 1.65
CA THR A 34 -1.77 -4.64 0.76
C THR A 34 -0.74 -3.80 0.03
N PHE A 35 -1.08 -2.56 -0.40
CA PHE A 35 -0.08 -1.65 -0.94
C PHE A 35 1.07 -1.44 0.04
N TYR A 36 0.78 -1.07 1.29
CA TYR A 36 1.81 -0.84 2.29
C TYR A 36 2.65 -2.09 2.58
N ALA A 37 2.03 -3.25 2.77
CA ALA A 37 2.76 -4.48 3.06
C ALA A 37 3.68 -4.91 1.91
N VAL A 38 3.19 -4.87 0.67
CA VAL A 38 4.02 -5.19 -0.51
C VAL A 38 5.14 -4.17 -0.67
N TYR A 39 4.86 -2.87 -0.49
CA TYR A 39 5.88 -1.83 -0.62
C TYR A 39 6.97 -1.96 0.45
N ILE A 40 6.60 -2.22 1.71
CA ILE A 40 7.54 -2.46 2.81
C ILE A 40 8.41 -3.68 2.51
N MET A 41 7.81 -4.77 2.05
CA MET A 41 8.54 -5.99 1.68
C MET A 41 9.55 -5.71 0.54
N LEU A 42 9.12 -5.03 -0.52
CA LEU A 42 10.00 -4.66 -1.64
C LEU A 42 11.14 -3.74 -1.16
N ALA A 43 10.83 -2.70 -0.40
CA ALA A 43 11.81 -1.76 0.11
C ALA A 43 12.85 -2.42 1.03
N ALA A 44 12.40 -3.25 1.99
CA ALA A 44 13.29 -3.93 2.93
C ALA A 44 14.25 -4.90 2.24
N ASN A 45 13.81 -5.57 1.16
CA ASN A 45 14.61 -6.59 0.48
C ASN A 45 15.46 -6.04 -0.67
N LEU A 46 15.01 -4.97 -1.35
CA LEU A 46 15.63 -4.52 -2.61
C LEU A 46 16.34 -3.17 -2.51
N LEU A 47 16.04 -2.33 -1.51
CA LEU A 47 16.72 -1.04 -1.33
C LEU A 47 17.96 -1.18 -0.43
N PRO A 48 18.96 -0.29 -0.62
CA PRO A 48 20.05 -0.17 0.33
C PRO A 48 19.53 0.31 1.69
N ILE A 49 20.14 -0.18 2.76
CA ILE A 49 19.86 0.31 4.11
C ILE A 49 20.43 1.73 4.22
N HIS A 50 19.66 2.64 4.81
CA HIS A 50 20.06 4.04 4.92
C HIS A 50 21.36 4.18 5.73
N PRO A 51 22.35 4.99 5.31
CA PRO A 51 23.65 5.11 5.98
C PRO A 51 23.57 5.55 7.45
N ALA A 52 22.55 6.32 7.82
CA ALA A 52 22.31 6.73 9.22
C ALA A 52 21.88 5.56 10.14
N TRP A 53 21.66 4.36 9.58
CA TRP A 53 21.34 3.18 10.35
C TRP A 53 22.62 2.51 10.84
N HIS A 54 23.00 2.80 12.09
CA HIS A 54 24.26 2.35 12.69
C HIS A 54 24.26 0.88 13.17
N PHE A 55 23.15 0.15 13.02
CA PHE A 55 23.12 -1.26 13.43
C PHE A 55 23.89 -2.14 12.44
N PRO A 56 24.54 -3.22 12.92
CA PRO A 56 25.20 -4.19 12.05
C PRO A 56 24.22 -4.72 10.99
N SER A 57 24.73 -4.95 9.78
CA SER A 57 23.99 -5.47 8.63
C SER A 57 23.56 -6.92 8.86
N SER A 58 22.58 -7.09 9.75
CA SER A 58 21.97 -8.37 10.06
C SER A 58 20.91 -8.71 9.01
N PRO A 59 20.80 -9.96 8.54
CA PRO A 59 19.71 -10.36 7.64
C PRO A 59 18.32 -10.09 8.24
N TYR A 60 18.21 -10.05 9.58
CA TYR A 60 16.95 -9.80 10.27
C TYR A 60 16.33 -8.44 9.94
N VAL A 61 17.14 -7.40 9.68
CA VAL A 61 16.61 -6.06 9.36
C VAL A 61 15.84 -6.03 8.04
N ARG A 62 16.10 -6.98 7.15
CA ARG A 62 15.39 -7.13 5.86
C ARG A 62 14.17 -8.04 5.98
N VAL A 63 14.26 -9.07 6.81
CA VAL A 63 13.22 -10.11 6.94
C VAL A 63 12.09 -9.68 7.89
N ILE A 64 12.41 -9.09 9.04
CA ILE A 64 11.42 -8.72 10.08
C ILE A 64 10.28 -7.84 9.52
N PRO A 65 10.53 -6.78 8.73
CA PRO A 65 9.46 -5.96 8.18
C PRO A 65 8.46 -6.75 7.34
N SER A 66 8.94 -7.75 6.59
CA SER A 66 8.11 -8.61 5.75
C SER A 66 7.28 -9.58 6.60
N VAL A 67 7.91 -10.19 7.60
CA VAL A 67 7.26 -11.12 8.55
C VAL A 67 6.18 -10.42 9.38
N ILE A 68 6.32 -9.14 9.68
CA ILE A 68 5.30 -8.37 10.41
C ILE A 68 4.19 -7.88 9.48
N SER A 69 4.56 -7.27 8.35
CA SER A 69 3.59 -6.56 7.49
C SER A 69 2.63 -7.49 6.76
N LEU A 70 3.06 -8.68 6.34
CA LEU A 70 2.19 -9.63 5.60
C LEU A 70 1.07 -10.22 6.48
N PRO A 71 1.32 -10.76 7.68
CA PRO A 71 0.25 -11.22 8.57
C PRO A 71 -0.67 -10.07 8.98
N TRP A 72 -0.13 -8.89 9.25
CA TRP A 72 -0.92 -7.72 9.60
C TRP A 72 -1.89 -7.32 8.48
N ALA A 73 -1.40 -7.21 7.24
CA ALA A 73 -2.26 -6.92 6.08
C ALA A 73 -3.32 -7.98 5.83
N THR A 74 -2.98 -9.24 6.10
CA THR A 74 -3.92 -10.37 6.03
C THR A 74 -5.03 -10.23 7.08
N GLY A 75 -4.69 -9.96 8.34
CA GLY A 75 -5.65 -9.73 9.42
C GLY A 75 -6.58 -8.55 9.15
N VAL A 76 -6.04 -7.41 8.70
CA VAL A 76 -6.85 -6.24 8.32
C VAL A 76 -7.78 -6.58 7.16
N SER A 77 -7.32 -7.34 6.18
CA SER A 77 -8.14 -7.74 5.02
C SER A 77 -9.26 -8.70 5.39
N LEU A 78 -8.97 -9.72 6.21
CA LEU A 78 -9.95 -10.71 6.68
C LEU A 78 -10.96 -10.08 7.65
N SER A 79 -10.57 -9.09 8.46
CA SER A 79 -11.52 -8.36 9.31
C SER A 79 -12.63 -7.68 8.51
N ARG A 80 -12.39 -7.33 7.23
CA ARG A 80 -13.43 -6.74 6.36
C ARG A 80 -14.54 -7.72 6.02
N VAL A 81 -14.22 -9.01 6.01
CA VAL A 81 -15.18 -10.10 5.81
C VAL A 81 -15.82 -10.48 7.14
N GLY A 82 -15.02 -10.64 8.20
CA GLY A 82 -15.51 -10.96 9.54
C GLY A 82 -16.47 -9.92 10.13
N LEU A 83 -16.31 -8.65 9.78
CA LEU A 83 -17.22 -7.56 10.17
C LEU A 83 -18.33 -7.31 9.12
N HIS A 84 -18.56 -8.24 8.20
CA HIS A 84 -19.60 -8.20 7.16
C HIS A 84 -19.59 -6.93 6.28
N HIS A 85 -18.44 -6.26 6.15
CA HIS A 85 -18.33 -5.05 5.35
C HIS A 85 -18.10 -5.32 3.85
N HIS A 86 -17.52 -6.49 3.54
CA HIS A 86 -17.09 -6.88 2.20
C HIS A 86 -17.15 -8.40 2.01
N THR A 87 -17.31 -8.86 0.76
CA THR A 87 -17.12 -10.27 0.40
C THR A 87 -15.64 -10.62 0.21
N MET A 88 -15.30 -11.91 0.20
CA MET A 88 -13.95 -12.39 -0.14
C MET A 88 -13.48 -11.90 -1.52
N SER A 89 -14.38 -11.85 -2.52
CA SER A 89 -14.05 -11.34 -3.86
C SER A 89 -13.71 -9.84 -3.85
N GLN A 90 -14.43 -9.03 -3.06
CA GLN A 90 -14.14 -7.61 -2.91
C GLN A 90 -12.81 -7.36 -2.19
N VAL A 91 -12.50 -8.18 -1.20
CA VAL A 91 -11.21 -8.16 -0.50
C VAL A 91 -10.09 -8.57 -1.44
N GLY A 92 -10.23 -9.69 -2.16
CA GLY A 92 -9.24 -10.17 -3.13
C GLY A 92 -8.95 -9.15 -4.25
N ALA A 93 -9.98 -8.54 -4.83
CA ALA A 93 -9.81 -7.46 -5.81
C ALA A 93 -9.09 -6.23 -5.21
N GLY A 94 -9.35 -5.93 -3.94
CA GLY A 94 -8.61 -4.91 -3.19
C GLY A 94 -7.14 -5.26 -3.06
N CYS A 95 -6.83 -6.45 -2.55
CA CYS A 95 -5.45 -6.91 -2.39
C CYS A 95 -4.67 -6.89 -3.71
N LEU A 96 -5.27 -7.41 -4.80
CA LEU A 96 -4.66 -7.41 -6.12
C LEU A 96 -4.34 -5.98 -6.61
N LEU A 97 -5.31 -5.07 -6.50
CA LEU A 97 -5.10 -3.66 -6.85
C LEU A 97 -3.97 -3.03 -6.03
N GLY A 98 -3.94 -3.30 -4.72
CA GLY A 98 -2.89 -2.83 -3.82
C GLY A 98 -1.51 -3.32 -4.21
N ALA A 99 -1.37 -4.61 -4.49
CA ALA A 99 -0.11 -5.24 -4.89
C ALA A 99 0.42 -4.70 -6.22
N ILE A 100 -0.44 -4.59 -7.25
CA ILE A 100 -0.07 -4.01 -8.55
C ILE A 100 0.38 -2.56 -8.38
N THR A 101 -0.39 -1.76 -7.62
CA THR A 101 -0.07 -0.35 -7.40
C THR A 101 1.25 -0.19 -6.66
N ALA A 102 1.54 -1.05 -5.67
CA ALA A 102 2.81 -1.04 -4.95
C ALA A 102 3.98 -1.38 -5.87
N GLY A 103 3.86 -2.41 -6.70
CA GLY A 103 4.89 -2.79 -7.68
C GLY A 103 5.17 -1.68 -8.70
N VAL A 104 4.12 -1.05 -9.25
CA VAL A 104 4.27 0.09 -10.17
C VAL A 104 4.95 1.26 -9.49
N TRP A 105 4.51 1.65 -8.29
CA TRP A 105 5.10 2.79 -7.58
C TRP A 105 6.55 2.52 -7.18
N PHE A 106 6.86 1.30 -6.72
CA PHE A 106 8.21 0.89 -6.37
C PHE A 106 9.13 0.91 -7.60
N LYS A 107 8.65 0.42 -8.74
CA LYS A 107 9.38 0.48 -10.01
C LYS A 107 9.66 1.92 -10.42
N LEU A 108 8.67 2.80 -10.38
CA LEU A 108 8.85 4.22 -10.69
C LEU A 108 9.89 4.87 -9.77
N TRP A 109 9.83 4.56 -8.47
CA TRP A 109 10.77 5.05 -7.47
C TRP A 109 12.21 4.68 -7.81
N ILE A 110 12.50 3.39 -8.06
CA ILE A 110 13.87 2.93 -8.38
C ILE A 110 14.34 3.35 -9.77
N MET A 111 13.44 3.73 -10.67
CA MET A 111 13.76 4.24 -12.01
C MET A 111 14.04 5.75 -12.04
N GLY A 112 14.28 6.38 -10.89
CA GLY A 112 14.72 7.77 -10.82
C GLY A 112 13.61 8.79 -10.53
N LEU A 113 12.35 8.36 -10.33
CA LEU A 113 11.29 9.29 -9.89
C LEU A 113 11.64 9.94 -8.53
N ASN A 114 12.41 9.25 -7.69
CA ASN A 114 12.92 9.78 -6.44
C ASN A 114 13.82 11.02 -6.60
N GLN A 115 14.55 11.12 -7.71
CA GLN A 115 15.45 12.26 -7.98
C GLN A 115 14.67 13.56 -8.17
N TRP A 116 13.50 13.48 -8.81
CA TRP A 116 12.59 14.61 -8.97
C TRP A 116 12.03 15.10 -7.62
N GLY A 117 11.91 14.21 -6.64
CA GLY A 117 11.56 14.57 -5.27
C GLY A 117 12.60 15.50 -4.65
N ALA A 118 13.89 15.18 -4.78
CA ALA A 118 14.97 16.01 -4.27
C ALA A 118 15.03 17.38 -4.99
N VAL A 119 14.75 17.42 -6.29
CA VAL A 119 14.66 18.67 -7.05
C VAL A 119 13.50 19.53 -6.55
N ALA A 120 12.33 18.92 -6.32
CA ALA A 120 11.15 19.62 -5.81
C ALA A 120 11.36 20.15 -4.39
N GLU A 121 11.98 19.36 -3.52
CA GLU A 121 12.36 19.76 -2.16
C GLU A 121 13.33 20.95 -2.18
N THR A 122 14.40 20.86 -2.97
CA THR A 122 15.36 21.96 -3.14
C THR A 122 14.68 23.22 -3.69
N GLY A 123 13.78 23.07 -4.67
CA GLY A 123 13.01 24.17 -5.22
C GLY A 123 12.09 24.83 -4.19
N LEU A 124 11.47 24.03 -3.32
CA LEU A 124 10.60 24.52 -2.25
C LEU A 124 11.39 25.26 -1.17
N HIS A 125 12.54 24.72 -0.76
CA HIS A 125 13.47 25.39 0.15
C HIS A 125 13.92 26.75 -0.40
N ASN A 126 14.32 26.80 -1.68
CA ASN A 126 14.70 28.05 -2.34
C ASN A 126 13.54 29.06 -2.41
N LEU A 127 12.31 28.59 -2.60
CA LEU A 127 11.13 29.46 -2.67
C LEU A 127 10.73 30.00 -1.29
N LEU A 128 10.85 29.20 -0.23
CA LEU A 128 10.38 29.53 1.11
C LEU A 128 11.49 30.08 2.03
N GLY A 129 12.76 30.05 1.59
CA GLY A 129 13.87 30.71 2.24
C GLY A 129 14.35 30.04 3.55
N PHE A 130 14.19 28.73 3.67
CA PHE A 130 14.69 27.94 4.80
C PHE A 130 15.50 26.72 4.36
#